data_AF-A0A7L2RBJ3-F1
#
_entry.id   AF-A0A7L2RBJ3-F1
#
_cell.length_a   1.000
_cell.length_b   1.000
_cell.length_c   1.000
_cell.angle_alpha   90.00
_cell.angle_beta   90.00
_cell.angle_gamma   90.00
#
_symmetry.space_group_name_H-M   'P 1'
#
loop_
_entity.id
_entity.type
_entity.pdbx_description
1 polymer ?
#
loop_
_entity_poly.entity_id
_entity_poly.type
_entity_poly.pdbx_seq_one_letter_code
_entity_poly.pdbx_strand_id
1 'polypeptide(L)'
;QIPTKNIEGQMTPYYPVELGNGTPCSLRQNLPRSSTVMYICHPEAKHEILSVAEVTTCEYEVVILTPLLCNHPKYRFRASPVNDIFCQSLPGSPLKPHNLEQLEKQQEMLKMPFRRVKEEEMPSTKEEKFSSIHKPVAVGSHQLLTVGTTHISKLTDEQLIKEFLSGSYCFHGGVGWWKYEFCYGKYVHQYHEDKESGKTSVVVGTWSKEEHIEWSRKNAARTFYLREDGTQTVRMVSHFYGNGDVCDLTDKPRQVTVKLKCKESDSPHAVTIYMLEPHSCQYILGVESPVICKILDTADEYGLLSVPS
;
A
#
# COMPACT_ATOMS: atom_id res chain seq x y z
N GLN A 1 -37.58 4.70 0.86
CA GLN A 1 -36.45 4.57 -0.08
C GLN A 1 -35.19 4.44 0.76
N ILE A 2 -34.24 3.57 0.40
CA ILE A 2 -32.99 3.44 1.20
C ILE A 2 -32.05 4.56 0.80
N PRO A 3 -31.53 5.34 1.76
CA PRO A 3 -30.61 6.40 1.45
C PRO A 3 -29.26 5.83 1.03
N THR A 4 -28.60 6.54 0.13
CA THR A 4 -27.31 6.16 -0.44
C THR A 4 -26.35 7.34 -0.32
N LYS A 5 -25.10 7.07 0.00
CA LYS A 5 -24.04 8.09 0.10
C LYS A 5 -22.86 7.68 -0.76
N ASN A 6 -22.21 8.65 -1.37
CA ASN A 6 -20.95 8.40 -2.07
C ASN A 6 -19.85 8.18 -1.04
N ILE A 7 -19.36 6.95 -0.96
CA ILE A 7 -18.22 6.56 -0.13
C ILE A 7 -17.16 6.03 -1.09
N GLU A 8 -16.00 6.67 -1.12
CA GLU A 8 -14.85 6.25 -1.95
C GLU A 8 -15.17 6.15 -3.47
N GLY A 9 -16.09 6.99 -3.97
CA GLY A 9 -16.47 7.00 -5.39
C GLY A 9 -17.61 6.03 -5.74
N GLN A 10 -18.13 5.28 -4.76
CA GLN A 10 -19.24 4.35 -4.93
C GLN A 10 -20.47 4.80 -4.14
N MET A 11 -21.63 4.86 -4.82
CA MET A 11 -22.92 5.08 -4.16
C MET A 11 -23.30 3.86 -3.33
N THR A 12 -23.20 4.00 -2.02
CA THR A 12 -23.34 2.91 -1.06
C THR A 12 -24.59 3.10 -0.20
N PRO A 13 -25.48 2.10 -0.09
CA PRO A 13 -26.64 2.17 0.78
C PRO A 13 -26.22 2.12 2.25
N TYR A 14 -26.88 2.92 3.10
CA TYR A 14 -26.57 2.97 4.53
C TYR A 14 -27.83 2.99 5.39
N TYR A 15 -27.70 2.57 6.64
CA TYR A 15 -28.75 2.67 7.64
C TYR A 15 -28.51 3.90 8.53
N PRO A 16 -29.37 4.93 8.45
CA PRO A 16 -29.24 6.13 9.28
C PRO A 16 -29.76 5.89 10.69
N VAL A 17 -29.04 6.45 11.67
CA VAL A 17 -29.48 6.61 13.05
C VAL A 17 -29.23 8.05 13.44
N GLU A 18 -30.30 8.77 13.76
CA GLU A 18 -30.22 10.15 14.25
C GLU A 18 -30.08 10.15 15.77
N LEU A 19 -29.01 10.77 16.25
CA LEU A 19 -28.73 10.98 17.66
C LEU A 19 -28.90 12.47 17.96
N GLY A 20 -30.01 12.82 18.58
CA GLY A 20 -30.31 14.17 19.04
C GLY A 20 -29.93 14.41 20.50
N ASN A 21 -30.20 15.62 20.99
CA ASN A 21 -30.06 16.02 22.41
C ASN A 21 -28.63 15.92 22.96
N GLY A 22 -27.62 16.18 22.13
CA GLY A 22 -26.24 16.29 22.58
C GLY A 22 -25.99 17.55 23.42
N THR A 23 -24.75 17.71 23.88
CA THR A 23 -24.34 18.86 24.70
C THR A 23 -24.67 20.18 24.00
N PRO A 24 -25.20 21.20 24.71
CA PRO A 24 -25.53 22.50 24.12
C PRO A 24 -24.35 23.15 23.39
N CYS A 25 -24.61 23.66 22.20
CA CYS A 25 -23.63 24.32 21.35
C CYS A 25 -23.71 25.85 21.51
N SER A 26 -22.67 26.45 22.07
CA SER A 26 -22.58 27.91 22.25
C SER A 26 -22.63 28.68 20.93
N LEU A 27 -22.15 28.08 19.83
CA LEU A 27 -22.13 28.67 18.49
C LEU A 27 -23.50 28.64 17.78
N ARG A 28 -24.47 27.87 18.31
CA ARG A 28 -25.83 27.75 17.76
C ARG A 28 -26.89 28.11 18.80
N GLN A 29 -26.75 29.26 19.47
CA GLN A 29 -27.74 29.74 20.44
C GLN A 29 -28.11 28.70 21.51
N ASN A 30 -27.13 27.89 21.96
CA ASN A 30 -27.30 26.79 22.90
C ASN A 30 -28.23 25.65 22.45
N LEU A 31 -28.50 25.51 21.15
CA LEU A 31 -29.14 24.32 20.62
C LEU A 31 -28.27 23.07 20.88
N PRO A 32 -28.88 21.90 21.17
CA PRO A 32 -28.13 20.67 21.39
C PRO A 32 -27.41 20.24 20.11
N ARG A 33 -26.18 19.74 20.26
CA ARG A 33 -25.47 19.05 19.16
C ARG A 33 -26.30 17.85 18.69
N SER A 34 -26.26 17.56 17.39
CA SER A 34 -26.88 16.38 16.80
C SER A 34 -25.91 15.62 15.92
N SER A 35 -26.07 14.30 15.84
CA SER A 35 -25.22 13.44 15.02
C SER A 35 -26.05 12.48 14.19
N THR A 36 -25.76 12.37 12.90
CA THR A 36 -26.30 11.33 12.03
C THR A 36 -25.27 10.23 11.87
N VAL A 37 -25.55 9.07 12.46
CA VAL A 37 -24.71 7.87 12.35
C VAL A 37 -25.19 7.04 11.16
N MET A 38 -24.28 6.74 10.25
CA MET A 38 -24.52 6.01 9.02
C MET A 38 -23.81 4.66 9.12
N TYR A 39 -24.58 3.60 9.31
CA TYR A 39 -24.05 2.25 9.30
C TYR A 39 -24.00 1.73 7.86
N ILE A 40 -22.83 1.25 7.46
CA ILE A 40 -22.55 0.77 6.11
C ILE A 40 -22.12 -0.69 6.19
N CYS A 41 -22.61 -1.51 5.25
CA CYS A 41 -22.13 -2.88 5.09
C CYS A 41 -20.67 -2.88 4.65
N HIS A 42 -19.82 -3.54 5.45
CA HIS A 42 -18.48 -3.90 5.04
C HIS A 42 -18.16 -5.33 5.52
N PRO A 43 -18.01 -6.31 4.62
CA PRO A 43 -17.85 -7.72 4.98
C PRO A 43 -16.66 -8.00 5.90
N GLU A 44 -15.56 -7.25 5.72
CA GLU A 44 -14.31 -7.45 6.47
C GLU A 44 -14.16 -6.55 7.72
N ALA A 45 -15.13 -5.66 8.00
CA ALA A 45 -15.00 -4.71 9.10
C ALA A 45 -15.31 -5.35 10.46
N LYS A 46 -14.75 -4.78 11.54
CA LYS A 46 -14.98 -5.22 12.93
C LYS A 46 -15.73 -4.17 13.76
N HIS A 47 -16.77 -3.56 13.19
CA HIS A 47 -17.56 -2.48 13.82
C HIS A 47 -16.72 -1.23 14.12
N GLU A 48 -16.03 -0.72 13.11
CA GLU A 48 -15.15 0.44 13.26
C GLU A 48 -15.74 1.71 12.66
N ILE A 49 -15.32 2.85 13.20
CA ILE A 49 -15.69 4.17 12.69
C ILE A 49 -14.77 4.49 11.50
N LEU A 50 -15.34 4.66 10.31
CA LEU A 50 -14.60 5.09 9.12
C LEU A 50 -14.29 6.59 9.18
N SER A 51 -15.28 7.41 9.55
CA SER A 51 -15.11 8.86 9.58
C SER A 51 -16.05 9.55 10.56
N VAL A 52 -15.61 10.68 11.10
CA VAL A 52 -16.43 11.64 11.85
C VAL A 52 -16.19 13.00 11.23
N ALA A 53 -17.25 13.67 10.79
CA ALA A 53 -17.16 15.00 10.19
C ALA A 53 -18.20 15.93 10.80
N GLU A 54 -17.83 17.18 11.08
CA GLU A 54 -18.78 18.25 11.38
C GLU A 54 -19.19 18.88 10.04
N VAL A 55 -20.41 18.59 9.58
CA VAL A 55 -20.89 19.04 8.25
C VAL A 55 -21.45 20.44 8.29
N THR A 56 -22.10 20.78 9.40
CA THR A 56 -22.50 22.15 9.74
C THR A 56 -22.18 22.36 11.22
N THR A 57 -22.09 23.61 11.66
CA THR A 57 -21.70 23.91 13.04
C THR A 57 -22.58 23.16 14.04
N CYS A 58 -21.96 22.29 14.84
CA CYS A 58 -22.60 21.43 15.84
C CYS A 58 -23.55 20.35 15.30
N GLU A 59 -23.48 20.03 14.01
CA GLU A 59 -24.11 18.86 13.39
C GLU A 59 -23.04 17.92 12.82
N TYR A 60 -23.05 16.69 13.30
CA TYR A 60 -22.02 15.70 13.00
C TYR A 60 -22.55 14.59 12.11
N GLU A 61 -21.70 14.09 11.24
CA GLU A 61 -21.91 12.89 10.46
C GLU A 61 -20.86 11.85 10.85
N VAL A 62 -21.32 10.65 11.22
CA VAL A 62 -20.45 9.55 11.61
C VAL A 62 -20.70 8.37 10.68
N VAL A 63 -19.64 7.83 10.07
CA VAL A 63 -19.75 6.63 9.21
C VAL A 63 -19.16 5.45 9.95
N ILE A 64 -19.93 4.38 10.08
CA ILE A 64 -19.54 3.15 10.77
C ILE A 64 -19.61 1.98 9.79
N LEU A 65 -18.51 1.22 9.72
CA LEU A 65 -18.45 -0.01 8.94
C LEU A 65 -18.84 -1.19 9.81
N THR A 66 -19.83 -1.96 9.36
CA THR A 66 -20.33 -3.12 10.11
C THR A 66 -20.65 -4.29 9.17
N PRO A 67 -20.25 -5.53 9.52
CA PRO A 67 -20.58 -6.71 8.74
C PRO A 67 -22.06 -7.11 8.87
N LEU A 68 -22.76 -6.66 9.93
CA LEU A 68 -24.13 -7.09 10.22
C LEU A 68 -25.15 -6.66 9.17
N LEU A 69 -24.94 -5.50 8.54
CA LEU A 69 -25.81 -5.02 7.47
C LEU A 69 -25.64 -5.81 6.17
N CYS A 70 -24.52 -6.53 5.99
CA CYS A 70 -24.23 -7.25 4.76
C CYS A 70 -25.14 -8.46 4.53
N ASN A 71 -25.74 -8.99 5.60
CA ASN A 71 -26.74 -10.05 5.50
C ASN A 71 -28.05 -9.57 4.87
N HIS A 72 -28.33 -8.26 4.92
CA HIS A 72 -29.58 -7.72 4.40
C HIS A 72 -29.44 -7.38 2.90
N PRO A 73 -30.29 -7.94 2.02
CA PRO A 73 -30.17 -7.78 0.56
C PRO A 73 -30.17 -6.33 0.06
N LYS A 74 -30.79 -5.42 0.82
CA LYS A 74 -30.87 -4.01 0.43
C LYS A 74 -29.69 -3.14 0.88
N TYR A 75 -28.84 -3.65 1.78
CA TYR A 75 -27.64 -2.95 2.27
C TYR A 75 -26.34 -3.65 1.85
N ARG A 76 -26.45 -4.86 1.27
CA ARG A 76 -25.31 -5.64 0.80
C ARG A 76 -24.47 -4.84 -0.21
N PHE A 77 -23.18 -4.75 0.07
CA PHE A 77 -22.19 -4.23 -0.85
C PHE A 77 -22.23 -5.02 -2.17
N ARG A 78 -22.47 -4.31 -3.28
CA ARG A 78 -22.33 -4.88 -4.62
C ARG A 78 -20.95 -4.49 -5.12
N ALA A 79 -19.99 -5.40 -4.99
CA ALA A 79 -18.72 -5.23 -5.68
C ALA A 79 -19.02 -5.13 -7.18
N SER A 80 -18.43 -4.13 -7.85
CA SER A 80 -18.40 -4.12 -9.30
C SER A 80 -17.71 -5.42 -9.74
N PRO A 81 -18.27 -6.18 -10.70
CA PRO A 81 -17.60 -7.37 -11.18
C PRO A 81 -16.23 -6.95 -11.72
N VAL A 82 -15.18 -7.50 -11.12
CA VAL A 82 -13.83 -7.42 -11.67
C VAL A 82 -13.87 -8.26 -12.94
N ASN A 83 -13.77 -7.60 -14.10
CA ASN A 83 -13.68 -8.31 -15.37
C ASN A 83 -12.21 -8.61 -15.61
N ASP A 84 -11.86 -9.89 -15.59
CA ASP A 84 -10.53 -10.31 -16.00
C ASP A 84 -10.34 -10.00 -17.49
N ILE A 85 -9.45 -9.06 -17.78
CA ILE A 85 -9.07 -8.73 -19.16
C ILE A 85 -7.94 -9.68 -19.55
N PHE A 86 -8.30 -10.71 -20.32
CA PHE A 86 -7.33 -11.62 -20.91
C PHE A 86 -6.76 -11.02 -22.19
N CYS A 87 -5.59 -10.39 -22.07
CA CYS A 87 -4.83 -9.93 -23.23
C CYS A 87 -4.09 -11.11 -23.87
N GLN A 88 -4.26 -11.29 -25.17
CA GLN A 88 -3.45 -12.19 -25.98
C GLN A 88 -2.67 -11.36 -27.01
N SER A 89 -1.42 -11.74 -27.25
CA SER A 89 -0.66 -11.16 -28.35
C SER A 89 -1.31 -11.54 -29.68
N LEU A 90 -1.46 -10.57 -30.57
CA LEU A 90 -1.91 -10.85 -31.93
C LEU A 90 -0.79 -11.57 -32.72
N PRO A 91 -1.12 -12.39 -33.73
CA PRO A 91 -0.12 -12.98 -34.61
C PRO A 91 0.81 -11.91 -35.22
N GLY A 92 2.11 -12.07 -35.06
CA GLY A 92 3.12 -11.09 -35.50
C GLY A 92 3.43 -9.97 -34.49
N SER A 93 2.80 -9.98 -33.32
CA SER A 93 3.17 -9.08 -32.22
C SER A 93 4.60 -9.36 -31.76
N PRO A 94 5.40 -8.33 -31.45
CA PRO A 94 6.75 -8.53 -30.98
C PRO A 94 6.74 -9.24 -29.62
N LEU A 95 7.74 -10.09 -29.38
CA LEU A 95 7.90 -10.82 -28.11
C LEU A 95 8.06 -9.89 -26.90
N LYS A 96 8.42 -8.63 -27.15
CA LYS A 96 8.56 -7.57 -26.16
C LYS A 96 7.81 -6.32 -26.61
N PRO A 97 7.05 -5.64 -25.73
CA PRO A 97 6.38 -4.39 -26.08
C PRO A 97 7.39 -3.33 -26.52
N HIS A 98 7.11 -2.66 -27.64
CA HIS A 98 8.03 -1.70 -28.23
C HIS A 98 8.41 -0.55 -27.27
N ASN A 99 7.44 -0.03 -26.52
CA ASN A 99 7.68 1.02 -25.53
C ASN A 99 8.58 0.55 -24.38
N LEU A 100 8.49 -0.73 -24.00
CA LEU A 100 9.36 -1.30 -22.97
C LEU A 100 10.79 -1.43 -23.51
N GLU A 101 10.96 -1.86 -24.76
CA GLU A 101 12.28 -1.94 -25.40
C GLU A 101 12.92 -0.55 -25.58
N GLN A 102 12.12 0.48 -25.87
CA GLN A 102 12.58 1.86 -25.95
C GLN A 102 12.99 2.42 -24.57
N LEU A 103 12.18 2.17 -23.54
CA LEU A 103 12.48 2.58 -22.16
C LEU A 103 13.77 1.96 -21.64
N GLU A 104 13.99 0.67 -21.90
CA GLU A 104 15.22 -0.01 -21.52
C GLU A 104 16.45 0.54 -22.25
N LYS A 105 16.34 0.80 -23.56
CA LYS A 105 17.42 1.45 -24.32
C LYS A 105 17.71 2.84 -23.76
N GLN A 106 16.67 3.60 -23.41
CA GLN A 106 16.82 4.92 -22.80
C GLN A 106 17.49 4.84 -21.42
N GLN A 107 17.13 3.84 -20.62
CA GLN A 107 17.71 3.57 -19.31
C GLN A 107 19.18 3.10 -19.41
N GLU A 108 19.56 2.36 -20.45
CA GLU A 108 20.94 2.00 -20.75
C GLU A 108 21.78 3.20 -21.21
N MET A 109 21.21 4.09 -22.02
CA MET A 109 21.88 5.33 -22.44
C MET A 109 22.16 6.28 -21.26
N LEU A 110 21.30 6.29 -20.25
CA LEU A 110 21.48 7.06 -19.01
C LEU A 110 22.53 6.45 -18.06
N LYS A 111 22.96 5.20 -18.27
CA LYS A 111 23.92 4.47 -17.43
C LYS A 111 25.38 4.62 -17.86
N MET A 112 25.72 5.50 -18.80
CA MET A 112 27.10 5.66 -19.26
C MET A 112 28.01 6.24 -18.14
N PRO A 113 29.10 5.56 -17.72
CA PRO A 113 30.01 6.08 -16.72
C PRO A 113 31.14 6.92 -17.34
N PHE A 114 31.59 7.93 -16.59
CA PHE A 114 32.81 8.69 -16.81
C PHE A 114 34.00 7.77 -17.15
N ARG A 115 34.63 7.97 -18.31
CA ARG A 115 35.93 7.38 -18.67
C ARG A 115 37.02 7.93 -17.74
N ARG A 116 37.58 7.09 -16.88
CA ARG A 116 38.98 7.27 -16.41
C ARG A 116 39.91 6.44 -17.29
N VAL A 117 41.05 7.04 -17.60
CA VAL A 117 42.08 6.57 -18.52
C VAL A 117 42.74 5.29 -17.98
N LYS A 118 43.10 4.45 -18.96
CA LYS A 118 43.69 3.11 -18.95
C LYS A 118 45.05 3.06 -18.23
N GLU A 119 45.32 1.97 -17.51
CA GLU A 119 46.64 1.34 -17.48
C GLU A 119 46.50 -0.19 -17.42
N GLU A 120 47.41 -0.85 -18.10
CA GLU A 120 47.35 -2.22 -18.62
C GLU A 120 47.90 -3.24 -17.62
N GLU A 121 47.32 -4.45 -17.57
CA GLU A 121 48.02 -5.74 -17.75
C GLU A 121 47.04 -6.94 -17.65
N MET A 122 47.28 -7.95 -18.51
CA MET A 122 46.57 -9.24 -18.70
C MET A 122 47.31 -10.39 -17.95
N PRO A 123 46.93 -11.68 -18.02
CA PRO A 123 45.60 -12.36 -18.14
C PRO A 123 45.47 -13.64 -17.25
N SER A 124 44.25 -14.21 -17.09
CA SER A 124 44.01 -15.67 -16.96
C SER A 124 42.50 -15.99 -17.01
N THR A 125 41.98 -16.51 -18.13
CA THR A 125 41.55 -17.90 -18.40
C THR A 125 40.05 -18.19 -18.26
N LYS A 126 39.46 -18.51 -19.43
CA LYS A 126 38.38 -19.47 -19.74
C LYS A 126 37.03 -19.33 -19.04
N GLU A 127 35.97 -19.17 -19.84
CA GLU A 127 34.90 -20.17 -19.90
C GLU A 127 34.05 -20.07 -21.17
N GLU A 128 33.51 -21.22 -21.56
CA GLU A 128 33.03 -21.57 -22.88
C GLU A 128 31.61 -21.07 -23.16
N LYS A 129 31.41 -20.62 -24.40
CA LYS A 129 30.10 -20.29 -24.98
C LYS A 129 29.33 -21.57 -25.26
N PHE A 130 28.21 -21.79 -24.57
CA PHE A 130 27.17 -22.69 -25.09
C PHE A 130 26.10 -21.89 -25.82
N SER A 131 26.05 -22.12 -27.13
CA SER A 131 25.00 -21.68 -28.04
C SER A 131 23.87 -22.70 -27.99
N SER A 132 22.64 -22.27 -27.71
CA SER A 132 21.45 -23.10 -27.94
C SER A 132 20.57 -22.47 -29.00
N ILE A 133 20.83 -22.90 -30.24
CA ILE A 133 19.87 -22.91 -31.35
C ILE A 133 18.93 -24.08 -31.10
N HIS A 134 17.61 -23.85 -31.05
CA HIS A 134 16.64 -24.91 -31.33
C HIS A 134 15.70 -24.49 -32.46
N LYS A 135 15.75 -25.28 -33.54
CA LYS A 135 14.82 -25.28 -34.67
C LYS A 135 13.48 -25.90 -34.26
N PRO A 136 12.35 -25.53 -34.89
CA PRO A 136 11.06 -26.16 -34.66
C PRO A 136 10.92 -27.44 -35.49
N VAL A 137 10.33 -28.48 -34.91
CA VAL A 137 9.73 -29.63 -35.61
C VAL A 137 8.31 -29.81 -35.08
N ALA A 138 7.38 -30.00 -36.00
CA ALA A 138 5.95 -30.01 -35.78
C ALA A 138 5.35 -31.42 -35.61
N VAL A 139 4.08 -31.41 -35.21
CA VAL A 139 2.99 -32.39 -35.39
C VAL A 139 2.69 -33.31 -34.19
N GLY A 140 1.53 -33.08 -33.58
CA GLY A 140 0.58 -34.17 -33.27
C GLY A 140 -0.09 -34.18 -31.89
N SER A 141 -1.42 -33.98 -31.92
CA SER A 141 -2.44 -34.36 -30.93
C SER A 141 -2.69 -33.45 -29.72
N HIS A 142 -3.97 -33.18 -29.52
CA HIS A 142 -4.55 -32.24 -28.59
C HIS A 142 -4.32 -32.61 -27.12
N GLN A 143 -3.66 -31.72 -26.38
CA GLN A 143 -4.13 -31.31 -25.06
C GLN A 143 -4.10 -29.80 -25.02
N LEU A 144 -5.29 -29.19 -24.94
CA LEU A 144 -5.43 -27.77 -24.62
C LEU A 144 -4.91 -27.62 -23.19
N LEU A 145 -3.65 -27.22 -23.03
CA LEU A 145 -3.10 -26.84 -21.75
C LEU A 145 -3.80 -25.55 -21.32
N THR A 146 -4.81 -25.70 -20.47
CA THR A 146 -5.35 -24.62 -19.65
C THR A 146 -4.18 -24.07 -18.85
N VAL A 147 -3.65 -22.91 -19.25
CA VAL A 147 -2.65 -22.18 -18.48
C VAL A 147 -3.34 -21.72 -17.21
N GLY A 148 -3.20 -22.52 -16.15
CA GLY A 148 -3.64 -22.18 -14.82
C GLY A 148 -3.03 -20.85 -14.39
N THR A 149 -3.88 -19.96 -13.91
CA THR A 149 -3.61 -18.63 -13.34
C THR A 149 -2.73 -18.63 -12.07
N THR A 150 -2.14 -19.76 -11.70
CA THR A 150 -1.37 -19.91 -10.46
C THR A 150 0.13 -19.63 -10.61
N HIS A 151 0.69 -19.70 -11.82
CA HIS A 151 2.11 -19.43 -12.04
C HIS A 151 2.41 -17.98 -12.42
N ILE A 152 1.49 -17.31 -13.14
CA ILE A 152 1.68 -15.92 -13.58
C ILE A 152 1.53 -14.93 -12.40
N SER A 153 0.63 -15.21 -11.45
CA SER A 153 0.40 -14.41 -10.24
C SER A 153 1.58 -14.47 -9.24
N LYS A 154 2.25 -15.62 -9.12
CA LYS A 154 3.47 -15.73 -8.29
C LYS A 154 4.62 -14.89 -8.84
N LEU A 155 4.79 -14.88 -10.16
CA LEU A 155 5.80 -14.09 -10.84
C LEU A 155 5.57 -12.58 -10.64
N THR A 156 4.32 -12.11 -10.63
CA THR A 156 4.01 -10.70 -10.32
C THR A 156 4.22 -10.36 -8.85
N ASP A 157 3.91 -11.28 -7.93
CA ASP A 157 4.07 -11.04 -6.50
C ASP A 157 5.54 -11.01 -6.07
N GLU A 158 6.37 -11.92 -6.58
CA GLU A 158 7.83 -11.89 -6.33
C GLU A 158 8.49 -10.64 -6.91
N GLN A 159 8.07 -10.23 -8.10
CA GLN A 159 8.56 -9.00 -8.72
C GLN A 159 8.12 -7.77 -7.92
N LEU A 160 6.85 -7.71 -7.51
CA LEU A 160 6.33 -6.63 -6.67
C LEU A 160 7.07 -6.55 -5.33
N ILE A 161 7.38 -7.67 -4.69
CA ILE A 161 8.17 -7.73 -3.46
C ILE A 161 9.57 -7.14 -3.68
N LYS A 162 10.25 -7.54 -4.76
CA LYS A 162 11.58 -7.03 -5.10
C LYS A 162 11.55 -5.53 -5.39
N GLU A 163 10.54 -5.07 -6.13
CA GLU A 163 10.38 -3.65 -6.46
C GLU A 163 10.04 -2.81 -5.23
N PHE A 164 9.16 -3.31 -4.37
CA PHE A 164 8.82 -2.68 -3.10
C PHE A 164 10.04 -2.61 -2.18
N LEU A 165 10.73 -3.72 -1.91
CA LEU A 165 11.87 -3.74 -0.98
C LEU A 165 13.11 -2.98 -1.50
N SER A 166 13.25 -2.84 -2.82
CA SER A 166 14.26 -1.94 -3.42
C SER A 166 13.86 -0.46 -3.40
N GLY A 167 12.62 -0.16 -3.00
CA GLY A 167 12.02 1.17 -3.04
C GLY A 167 11.81 1.70 -4.46
N SER A 168 11.81 0.84 -5.48
CA SER A 168 11.47 1.23 -6.86
C SER A 168 9.96 1.31 -7.07
N TYR A 169 9.19 0.51 -6.33
CA TYR A 169 7.75 0.64 -6.19
C TYR A 169 7.39 1.19 -4.81
N CYS A 170 6.41 2.11 -4.79
CA CYS A 170 5.94 2.75 -3.58
C CYS A 170 4.46 2.44 -3.38
N PHE A 171 4.05 2.27 -2.13
CA PHE A 171 2.64 2.14 -1.80
C PHE A 171 2.00 3.51 -1.74
N HIS A 172 0.87 3.64 -2.41
CA HIS A 172 0.06 4.85 -2.42
C HIS A 172 -1.30 4.57 -1.76
N GLY A 173 -1.85 5.57 -1.08
CA GLY A 173 -3.15 5.45 -0.43
C GLY A 173 -3.60 6.75 0.22
N GLY A 174 -4.57 6.65 1.11
CA GLY A 174 -5.16 7.80 1.80
C GLY A 174 -6.56 8.15 1.30
N VAL A 175 -7.43 8.49 2.25
CA VAL A 175 -8.84 8.80 2.03
C VAL A 175 -9.09 10.30 2.24
N GLY A 176 -10.02 10.85 1.46
CA GLY A 176 -10.35 12.28 1.54
C GLY A 176 -9.25 13.20 1.01
N TRP A 177 -9.00 14.30 1.73
CA TRP A 177 -8.09 15.38 1.34
C TRP A 177 -6.62 14.94 1.26
N TRP A 178 -6.17 14.11 2.20
CA TRP A 178 -4.78 13.69 2.28
C TRP A 178 -4.53 12.37 1.54
N LYS A 179 -3.46 12.37 0.77
CA LYS A 179 -2.86 11.20 0.13
C LYS A 179 -1.48 10.94 0.72
N TYR A 180 -1.08 9.68 0.69
CA TYR A 180 0.17 9.21 1.24
C TYR A 180 0.91 8.39 0.19
N GLU A 181 2.23 8.54 0.19
CA GLU A 181 3.15 7.73 -0.59
C GLU A 181 4.23 7.21 0.35
N PHE A 182 4.42 5.90 0.33
CA PHE A 182 5.43 5.23 1.14
C PHE A 182 6.34 4.38 0.25
N CYS A 183 7.60 4.79 0.20
CA CYS A 183 8.65 4.08 -0.51
C CYS A 183 9.57 3.42 0.52
N TYR A 184 9.58 2.08 0.55
CA TYR A 184 10.39 1.32 1.50
C TYR A 184 11.87 1.67 1.38
N GLY A 185 12.52 1.90 2.52
CA GLY A 185 13.94 2.25 2.59
C GLY A 185 14.27 3.62 2.00
N LYS A 186 13.26 4.47 1.73
CA LYS A 186 13.45 5.81 1.15
C LYS A 186 12.74 6.89 1.95
N TYR A 187 11.42 7.00 1.84
CA TYR A 187 10.68 8.12 2.43
C TYR A 187 9.19 7.82 2.62
N VAL A 188 8.55 8.68 3.40
CA VAL A 188 7.10 8.81 3.55
C VAL A 188 6.72 10.23 3.18
N HIS A 189 5.86 10.39 2.18
CA HIS A 189 5.28 11.66 1.79
C HIS A 189 3.80 11.71 2.10
N GLN A 190 3.35 12.89 2.50
CA GLN A 190 1.95 13.27 2.55
C GLN A 190 1.72 14.35 1.50
N TYR A 191 0.66 14.23 0.71
CA TYR A 191 0.35 15.22 -0.30
C TYR A 191 -1.16 15.40 -0.48
N HIS A 192 -1.55 16.55 -1.01
CA HIS A 192 -2.88 16.75 -1.58
C HIS A 192 -2.73 17.39 -2.96
N GLU A 193 -3.65 17.07 -3.86
CA GLU A 193 -3.68 17.61 -5.22
C GLU A 193 -5.01 18.32 -5.42
N ASP A 194 -4.93 19.63 -5.70
CA ASP A 194 -6.06 20.45 -6.10
C ASP A 194 -5.90 20.82 -7.58
N LYS A 195 -7.02 20.95 -8.28
CA LYS A 195 -7.04 21.34 -9.70
C LYS A 195 -6.57 22.78 -9.92
N GLU A 196 -6.73 23.65 -8.92
CA GLU A 196 -6.37 25.07 -9.05
C GLU A 196 -5.00 25.41 -8.47
N SER A 197 -4.66 24.85 -7.31
CA SER A 197 -3.41 25.18 -6.58
C SER A 197 -2.28 24.17 -6.78
N GLY A 198 -2.53 23.07 -7.49
CA GLY A 198 -1.52 22.05 -7.77
C GLY A 198 -1.29 21.08 -6.62
N LYS A 199 -0.10 20.48 -6.59
CA LYS A 199 0.29 19.47 -5.59
C LYS A 199 1.04 20.11 -4.44
N THR A 200 0.47 20.06 -3.23
CA THR A 200 1.20 20.35 -1.99
C THR A 200 1.73 19.04 -1.43
N SER A 201 3.04 18.96 -1.19
CA SER A 201 3.69 17.76 -0.66
C SER A 201 4.51 18.12 0.58
N VAL A 202 4.45 17.25 1.59
CA VAL A 202 5.20 17.32 2.84
C VAL A 202 5.98 16.02 3.01
N VAL A 203 7.27 16.14 3.30
CA VAL A 203 8.11 14.99 3.69
C VAL A 203 7.84 14.69 5.16
N VAL A 204 7.17 13.57 5.43
CA VAL A 204 6.83 13.17 6.80
C VAL A 204 8.04 12.52 7.48
N GLY A 205 8.84 11.79 6.71
CA GLY A 205 10.10 11.22 7.17
C GLY A 205 10.88 10.58 6.03
N THR A 206 12.18 10.44 6.23
CA THR A 206 13.16 9.82 5.34
C THR A 206 13.85 8.67 6.07
N TRP A 207 14.31 7.69 5.29
CA TRP A 207 14.93 6.49 5.82
C TRP A 207 16.38 6.73 6.18
N SER A 208 16.75 6.27 7.38
CA SER A 208 18.14 6.14 7.81
C SER A 208 18.27 4.82 8.55
N LYS A 209 19.11 3.92 8.03
CA LYS A 209 19.28 2.58 8.62
C LYS A 209 19.85 2.69 10.03
N GLU A 210 20.79 3.61 10.23
CA GLU A 210 21.47 3.86 11.49
C GLU A 210 20.50 4.38 12.56
N GLU A 211 19.66 5.37 12.20
CA GLU A 211 18.65 5.91 13.11
C GLU A 211 17.57 4.87 13.44
N HIS A 212 17.15 4.08 12.46
CA HIS A 212 16.17 3.03 12.68
C HIS A 212 16.71 1.94 13.62
N ILE A 213 17.97 1.50 13.45
CA ILE A 213 18.60 0.53 14.35
C ILE A 213 18.64 1.09 15.77
N GLU A 214 19.05 2.35 15.96
CA GLU A 214 19.07 2.98 17.29
C GLU A 214 17.67 3.09 17.91
N TRP A 215 16.66 3.41 17.10
CA TRP A 215 15.26 3.41 17.52
C TRP A 215 14.79 2.01 17.93
N SER A 216 15.14 0.98 17.16
CA SER A 216 14.69 -0.41 17.37
C SER A 216 15.27 -1.06 18.64
N ARG A 217 16.41 -0.56 19.15
CA ARG A 217 16.94 -1.00 20.44
C ARG A 217 16.06 -0.58 21.62
N LYS A 218 15.27 0.48 21.46
CA LYS A 218 14.41 1.06 22.51
C LYS A 218 12.92 0.76 22.28
N ASN A 219 12.58 0.17 21.13
CA ASN A 219 11.20 -0.04 20.69
C ASN A 219 11.05 -1.42 20.06
N ALA A 220 9.87 -2.04 20.20
CA ALA A 220 9.61 -3.32 19.55
C ALA A 220 9.51 -3.15 18.03
N ALA A 221 10.58 -3.46 17.30
CA ALA A 221 10.59 -3.41 15.84
C ALA A 221 9.82 -4.56 15.17
N ARG A 222 9.54 -5.63 15.91
CA ARG A 222 8.70 -6.75 15.47
C ARG A 222 7.77 -7.21 16.58
N THR A 223 6.58 -7.66 16.19
CA THR A 223 5.62 -8.30 17.10
C THR A 223 5.20 -9.65 16.53
N PHE A 224 4.96 -10.63 17.41
CA PHE A 224 4.68 -12.01 17.03
C PHE A 224 3.27 -12.42 17.42
N TYR A 225 2.74 -13.45 16.75
CA TYR A 225 1.65 -14.26 17.27
C TYR A 225 2.13 -15.69 17.51
N LEU A 226 1.61 -16.31 18.57
CA LEU A 226 1.78 -17.72 18.86
C LEU A 226 0.75 -18.50 18.05
N ARG A 227 1.21 -19.42 17.21
CA ARG A 227 0.34 -20.40 16.56
C ARG A 227 0.00 -21.53 17.54
N GLU A 228 -1.07 -22.26 17.24
CA GLU A 228 -1.52 -23.40 18.06
C GLU A 228 -0.50 -24.54 18.13
N ASP A 229 0.37 -24.65 17.12
CA ASP A 229 1.49 -25.61 17.06
C ASP A 229 2.73 -25.15 17.84
N GLY A 230 2.65 -23.99 18.53
CA GLY A 230 3.75 -23.40 19.28
C GLY A 230 4.76 -22.61 18.44
N THR A 231 4.57 -22.52 17.11
CA THR A 231 5.45 -21.72 16.25
C THR A 231 5.13 -20.23 16.37
N GLN A 232 6.16 -19.38 16.29
CA GLN A 232 6.01 -17.93 16.31
C GLN A 232 6.15 -17.39 14.89
N THR A 233 5.21 -16.54 14.48
CA THR A 233 5.30 -15.86 13.19
C THR A 233 5.09 -14.37 13.34
N VAL A 234 5.79 -13.62 12.51
CA VAL A 234 5.86 -12.16 12.63
C VAL A 234 4.53 -11.60 12.16
N ARG A 235 3.84 -10.87 13.05
CA ARG A 235 2.55 -10.23 12.76
C ARG A 235 2.72 -8.87 12.08
N MET A 236 3.75 -8.16 12.49
CA MET A 236 3.98 -6.77 12.12
C MET A 236 5.45 -6.44 12.35
N VAL A 237 6.02 -5.66 11.43
CA VAL A 237 7.27 -4.94 11.63
C VAL A 237 7.04 -3.44 11.70
N SER A 238 7.84 -2.75 12.50
CA SER A 238 7.79 -1.30 12.69
C SER A 238 9.12 -0.69 12.27
N HIS A 239 9.06 0.27 11.36
CA HIS A 239 10.23 0.99 10.83
C HIS A 239 10.17 2.45 11.22
N PHE A 240 11.31 3.04 11.54
CA PHE A 240 11.41 4.45 11.91
C PHE A 240 11.98 5.25 10.74
N TYR A 241 11.29 6.35 10.40
CA TYR A 241 11.71 7.32 9.39
C TYR A 241 11.78 8.69 10.07
N GLY A 242 12.98 9.28 10.07
CA GLY A 242 13.29 10.57 10.69
C GLY A 242 13.51 11.68 9.66
N ASN A 243 13.98 12.84 10.09
CA ASN A 243 14.41 13.93 9.18
C ASN A 243 13.37 14.33 8.13
N GLY A 244 12.09 14.42 8.51
CA GLY A 244 11.06 15.03 7.67
C GLY A 244 11.14 16.56 7.66
N ASP A 245 10.22 17.20 6.94
CA ASP A 245 10.12 18.65 6.89
C ASP A 245 9.95 19.24 8.29
N VAL A 246 10.52 20.43 8.52
CA VAL A 246 10.44 21.12 9.81
C VAL A 246 9.01 21.45 10.15
N CYS A 247 8.58 21.04 11.35
CA CYS A 247 7.28 21.31 11.91
C CYS A 247 7.19 22.75 12.37
N ASP A 248 6.20 23.49 11.89
CA ASP A 248 5.89 24.87 12.30
C ASP A 248 5.50 24.98 13.79
N LEU A 249 4.85 23.95 14.33
CA LEU A 249 4.39 23.94 15.73
C LEU A 249 5.49 23.65 16.75
N THR A 250 6.48 22.84 16.37
CA THR A 250 7.50 22.32 17.32
C THR A 250 8.92 22.72 16.97
N ASP A 251 9.12 23.29 15.78
CA ASP A 251 10.41 23.64 15.17
C ASP A 251 11.39 22.45 15.08
N LYS A 252 10.85 21.23 15.08
CA LYS A 252 11.60 19.97 14.95
C LYS A 252 11.25 19.28 13.63
N PRO A 253 12.16 18.50 13.04
CA PRO A 253 11.84 17.65 11.89
C PRO A 253 10.68 16.70 12.22
N ARG A 254 9.75 16.56 11.27
CA ARG A 254 8.70 15.53 11.35
C ARG A 254 9.34 14.13 11.37
N GLN A 255 8.66 13.20 12.04
CA GLN A 255 9.10 11.81 12.11
C GLN A 255 7.91 10.85 12.06
N VAL A 256 8.11 9.66 11.51
CA VAL A 256 7.05 8.66 11.37
C VAL A 256 7.52 7.26 11.68
N THR A 257 6.69 6.52 12.42
CA THR A 257 6.83 5.07 12.58
C THR A 257 5.91 4.35 11.60
N VAL A 258 6.47 3.68 10.61
CA VAL A 258 5.74 2.89 9.63
C VAL A 258 5.50 1.48 10.18
N LYS A 259 4.24 1.07 10.29
CA LYS A 259 3.83 -0.26 10.75
C LYS A 259 3.33 -1.07 9.56
N LEU A 260 4.12 -2.04 9.12
CA LEU A 260 3.77 -2.97 8.06
C LEU A 260 3.05 -4.17 8.68
N LYS A 261 1.84 -4.44 8.21
CA LYS A 261 1.01 -5.55 8.70
C LYS A 261 0.52 -6.41 7.54
N CYS A 262 0.47 -7.70 7.80
CA CYS A 262 -0.23 -8.63 6.93
C CYS A 262 -1.75 -8.43 7.08
N LYS A 263 -2.44 -8.32 5.94
CA LYS A 263 -3.90 -8.40 5.86
C LYS A 263 -4.24 -9.22 4.62
N GLU A 264 -4.83 -10.39 4.86
CA GLU A 264 -5.33 -11.25 3.78
C GLU A 264 -6.46 -10.55 3.02
N SER A 265 -6.51 -10.75 1.70
CA SER A 265 -7.53 -10.19 0.82
C SER A 265 -7.65 -11.04 -0.45
N ASP A 266 -8.84 -11.04 -1.06
CA ASP A 266 -9.08 -11.67 -2.36
C ASP A 266 -8.29 -10.99 -3.50
N SER A 267 -7.84 -9.74 -3.29
CA SER A 267 -6.99 -9.01 -4.23
C SER A 267 -5.54 -8.98 -3.76
N PRO A 268 -4.58 -9.63 -4.46
CA PRO A 268 -3.19 -9.73 -4.03
C PRO A 268 -2.45 -8.38 -4.02
N HIS A 269 -2.99 -7.39 -4.75
CA HIS A 269 -2.43 -6.04 -4.87
C HIS A 269 -3.18 -5.01 -4.03
N ALA A 270 -4.13 -5.43 -3.18
CA ALA A 270 -4.81 -4.52 -2.27
C ALA A 270 -3.83 -3.93 -1.25
N VAL A 271 -3.91 -2.61 -1.06
CA VAL A 271 -3.12 -1.89 -0.06
C VAL A 271 -4.03 -0.91 0.68
N THR A 272 -4.01 -0.98 2.00
CA THR A 272 -4.67 0.00 2.88
C THR A 272 -3.60 0.81 3.58
N ILE A 273 -3.63 2.14 3.40
CA ILE A 273 -2.72 3.08 4.07
C ILE A 273 -3.53 4.08 4.88
N TYR A 274 -3.12 4.29 6.13
CA TYR A 274 -3.69 5.30 7.01
C TYR A 274 -2.61 5.95 7.87
N MET A 275 -2.83 7.19 8.28
CA MET A 275 -1.91 7.97 9.10
C MET A 275 -2.58 8.38 10.40
N LEU A 276 -1.86 8.25 11.52
CA LEU A 276 -2.26 8.75 12.83
C LEU A 276 -1.20 9.72 13.35
N GLU A 277 -1.63 10.81 13.98
CA GLU A 277 -0.73 11.80 14.62
C GLU A 277 -0.98 11.79 16.14
N PRO A 278 -0.39 10.83 16.89
CA PRO A 278 -0.57 10.76 18.35
C PRO A 278 0.02 11.97 19.09
N HIS A 279 1.06 12.59 18.53
CA HIS A 279 1.66 13.83 19.03
C HIS A 279 1.98 14.75 17.85
N SER A 280 1.98 16.06 18.07
CA SER A 280 2.25 17.04 17.02
C SER A 280 3.56 16.72 16.29
N CYS A 281 3.47 16.54 14.98
CA CYS A 281 4.56 16.22 14.07
C CYS A 281 5.29 14.88 14.33
N GLN A 282 4.66 13.98 15.08
CA GLN A 282 5.07 12.59 15.23
C GLN A 282 3.95 11.68 14.76
N TYR A 283 4.24 10.86 13.76
CA TYR A 283 3.23 10.11 13.04
C TYR A 283 3.39 8.60 13.17
N ILE A 284 2.28 7.89 12.96
CA ILE A 284 2.25 6.45 12.76
C ILE A 284 1.56 6.18 11.42
N LEU A 285 2.30 5.62 10.47
CA LEU A 285 1.76 5.19 9.19
C LEU A 285 1.43 3.69 9.27
N GLY A 286 0.17 3.33 9.17
CA GLY A 286 -0.24 1.92 9.03
C GLY A 286 -0.31 1.54 7.56
N VAL A 287 0.35 0.44 7.20
CA VAL A 287 0.28 -0.14 5.85
C VAL A 287 -0.11 -1.60 5.98
N GLU A 288 -1.25 -1.95 5.36
CA GLU A 288 -1.80 -3.30 5.39
C GLU A 288 -1.96 -3.82 3.97
N SER A 289 -1.39 -4.99 3.66
CA SER A 289 -1.46 -5.59 2.31
C SER A 289 -1.20 -7.10 2.35
N PRO A 290 -1.79 -7.89 1.43
CA PRO A 290 -1.48 -9.32 1.30
C PRO A 290 -0.02 -9.59 0.93
N VAL A 291 0.62 -8.70 0.16
CA VAL A 291 2.03 -8.87 -0.23
C VAL A 291 2.98 -8.83 0.97
N ILE A 292 2.59 -8.10 2.03
CA ILE A 292 3.36 -8.02 3.28
C ILE A 292 3.37 -9.38 3.99
N CYS A 293 2.29 -10.16 3.89
CA CYS A 293 2.19 -11.50 4.50
C CYS A 293 3.32 -12.44 4.06
N LYS A 294 3.82 -12.27 2.83
CA LYS A 294 4.89 -13.12 2.26
C LYS A 294 6.29 -12.79 2.75
N ILE A 295 6.48 -11.59 3.31
CA ILE A 295 7.81 -11.07 3.65
C ILE A 295 7.99 -10.84 5.15
N LEU A 296 6.94 -10.80 5.97
CA LEU A 296 7.06 -10.53 7.41
C LEU A 296 7.99 -11.50 8.14
N ASP A 297 7.95 -12.79 7.79
CA ASP A 297 8.80 -13.79 8.43
C ASP A 297 10.29 -13.70 8.01
N THR A 298 10.62 -12.87 7.01
CA THR A 298 12.01 -12.55 6.64
C THR A 298 12.64 -11.47 7.52
N ALA A 299 11.87 -10.90 8.46
CA ALA A 299 12.32 -9.81 9.32
C ALA A 299 13.42 -10.24 10.28
N ASP A 300 14.53 -9.50 10.28
CA ASP A 300 15.60 -9.70 11.26
C ASP A 300 15.22 -9.20 12.67
N GLU A 301 16.19 -9.21 13.60
CA GLU A 301 15.96 -8.73 14.97
C GLU A 301 15.61 -7.23 15.07
N TYR A 302 16.01 -6.44 14.06
CA TYR A 302 15.72 -5.02 13.94
C TYR A 302 14.46 -4.74 13.13
N GLY A 303 13.76 -5.78 12.65
CA GLY A 303 12.57 -5.66 11.83
C GLY A 303 12.85 -5.35 10.35
N LEU A 304 14.10 -5.42 9.89
CA LEU A 304 14.47 -5.22 8.48
C LEU A 304 14.03 -6.43 7.66
N LEU A 305 13.33 -6.18 6.55
CA LEU A 305 12.79 -7.22 5.67
C LEU A 305 13.80 -7.54 4.56
N SER A 306 13.76 -8.77 4.08
CA SER A 306 14.57 -9.22 2.95
C SER A 306 13.71 -9.94 1.91
N VAL A 307 14.24 -10.07 0.69
CA VAL A 307 13.55 -10.84 -0.35
C VAL A 307 13.58 -12.31 0.08
N PRO A 308 12.42 -13.02 0.13
CA PRO A 308 12.39 -14.45 0.43
C PRO A 308 13.28 -15.24 -0.54
N SER A 309 14.03 -16.20 -0.01
CA SER A 309 14.92 -17.11 -0.76
C SER A 309 14.16 -18.19 -1.50
#